data_AF-A0A7J8PQP3-F1
#
_entry.id   AF-A0A7J8PQP3-F1
#
_cell.length_a   1.000
_cell.length_b   1.000
_cell.length_c   1.000
_cell.angle_alpha   90.00
_cell.angle_beta   90.00
_cell.angle_gamma   90.00
#
_symmetry.space_group_name_H-M   'P 1'
#
loop_
_entity.id
_entity.type
_entity.pdbx_description
1 polymer ?
#
loop_
_entity_poly.entity_id
_entity_poly.type
_entity_poly.pdbx_seq_one_letter_code
_entity_poly.pdbx_strand_id
1 'polypeptide(L)'
;MADVQDIDGKPCEEKLPSTSLKHETREMLSRHRKEISQLQNKEIELKKAAAKGFSHNGNDKSNTDNLVKAIAGVSVAPQQGHPKTSKGAKRREKRAEQEAARGQRIQEEQSSIMSDRMIEGEKFERKLKPLGFTIKEIKPNGHCLYRAVEDQLSLQSGGSSPYAYQELREMAAAYMRKHASDFLPFFLSENAIDGDSDESPAEKFEDYCKEVESIAAWGGQLELGALTHCLRKHIMIYSGSFPDVEMGIEYKSDGGCSSSTGTIRLSYHKHAFGLGEHYNSVFPDLNIQV
;
A
#
# COMPACT_ATOMS: atom_id res chain seq x y z
N MET A 1 -37.31 61.66 -17.62
CA MET A 1 -37.77 61.66 -16.23
C MET A 1 -37.51 60.24 -15.73
N ALA A 2 -36.31 59.89 -15.27
CA ALA A 2 -35.51 60.41 -14.14
C ALA A 2 -36.13 60.08 -12.76
N ASP A 3 -35.21 59.79 -11.83
CA ASP A 3 -35.30 59.38 -10.41
C ASP A 3 -35.51 57.87 -10.19
N VAL A 4 -34.53 57.05 -9.77
CA VAL A 4 -33.50 57.11 -8.70
C VAL A 4 -34.09 57.25 -7.30
N GLN A 5 -33.97 56.17 -6.49
CA GLN A 5 -33.49 56.24 -5.11
C GLN A 5 -33.09 54.85 -4.58
N ASP A 6 -31.81 54.77 -4.22
CA ASP A 6 -31.16 53.81 -3.32
C ASP A 6 -31.79 53.84 -1.91
N ILE A 7 -31.76 52.70 -1.22
CA ILE A 7 -31.45 52.64 0.22
C ILE A 7 -30.88 51.26 0.61
N ASP A 8 -29.73 51.35 1.26
CA ASP A 8 -28.81 50.32 1.79
C ASP A 8 -29.42 49.13 2.54
N GLY A 9 -28.94 47.94 2.18
CA GLY A 9 -29.04 46.71 2.97
C GLY A 9 -27.67 46.05 3.14
N LYS A 10 -26.91 46.52 4.14
CA LYS A 10 -25.59 46.00 4.55
C LYS A 10 -25.68 44.50 4.94
N PRO A 11 -24.84 43.59 4.41
CA PRO A 11 -24.69 42.27 5.00
C PRO A 11 -23.78 42.37 6.23
N CYS A 12 -24.29 41.89 7.37
CA CYS A 12 -23.52 41.73 8.59
C CYS A 12 -22.49 40.60 8.38
N GLU A 13 -21.19 40.92 8.42
CA GLU A 13 -20.13 39.92 8.51
C GLU A 13 -20.25 39.15 9.84
N GLU A 14 -20.68 37.90 9.78
CA GLU A 14 -20.51 36.96 10.88
C GLU A 14 -19.22 36.16 10.66
N LYS A 15 -18.14 36.59 11.31
CA LYS A 15 -16.85 35.88 11.32
C LYS A 15 -16.98 34.55 12.07
N LEU A 16 -16.88 33.43 11.36
CA LEU A 16 -16.73 32.10 11.94
C LEU A 16 -15.23 31.67 12.03
N PRO A 17 -14.82 30.93 13.08
CA PRO A 17 -13.45 30.92 13.57
C PRO A 17 -12.58 29.83 12.93
N SER A 18 -11.92 30.10 11.81
CA SER A 18 -11.06 29.13 11.11
C SER A 18 -9.68 28.87 11.77
N THR A 19 -9.34 29.61 12.81
CA THR A 19 -8.03 29.54 13.49
C THR A 19 -7.99 28.51 14.63
N SER A 20 -9.13 28.20 15.27
CA SER A 20 -9.18 27.24 16.40
C SER A 20 -8.94 25.79 15.95
N LEU A 21 -9.57 25.38 14.84
CA LEU A 21 -9.42 24.02 14.28
C LEU A 21 -8.00 23.73 13.79
N LYS A 22 -7.29 24.73 13.26
CA LYS A 22 -5.87 24.62 12.86
C LYS A 22 -4.92 24.51 14.06
N HIS A 23 -5.28 25.14 15.18
CA HIS A 23 -4.50 25.04 16.42
C HIS A 23 -4.68 23.67 17.09
N GLU A 24 -5.92 23.17 17.15
CA GLU A 24 -6.27 21.87 17.73
C GLU A 24 -5.63 20.70 16.97
N THR A 25 -5.65 20.74 15.64
CA THR A 25 -4.98 19.73 14.78
C THR A 25 -3.47 19.73 14.97
N ARG A 26 -2.83 20.90 15.12
CA ARG A 26 -1.39 21.01 15.40
C ARG A 26 -1.03 20.47 16.78
N GLU A 27 -1.87 20.72 17.77
CA GLU A 27 -1.66 20.20 19.13
C GLU A 27 -1.84 18.68 19.20
N MET A 28 -2.84 18.15 18.50
CA MET A 28 -3.07 16.71 18.34
C MET A 28 -1.85 16.02 17.70
N LEU A 29 -1.34 16.55 16.59
CA LEU A 29 -0.15 16.00 15.91
C LEU A 29 1.10 16.07 16.78
N SER A 30 1.23 17.10 17.62
CA SER A 30 2.35 17.23 18.58
C SER A 30 2.28 16.18 19.68
N ARG A 31 1.08 15.90 20.23
CA ARG A 31 0.86 14.84 21.21
C ARG A 31 1.15 13.47 20.62
N HIS A 32 0.63 13.20 19.43
CA HIS A 32 0.83 11.93 18.73
C HIS A 32 2.32 11.65 18.45
N ARG A 33 3.09 12.67 18.04
CA ARG A 33 4.53 12.55 17.83
C ARG A 33 5.30 12.21 19.12
N LYS A 34 4.91 12.81 20.25
CA LYS A 34 5.51 12.53 21.56
C LYS A 34 5.19 11.11 22.03
N GLU A 35 3.95 10.66 21.84
CA GLU A 35 3.53 9.29 22.20
C GLU A 35 4.28 8.24 21.38
N ILE A 36 4.44 8.43 20.07
CA ILE A 36 5.25 7.53 19.21
C ILE A 36 6.69 7.44 19.72
N SER A 37 7.32 8.58 20.03
CA SER A 37 8.69 8.59 20.53
C SER A 37 8.83 7.88 21.89
N GLN A 38 7.86 8.05 22.79
CA GLN A 38 7.84 7.35 24.08
C GLN A 38 7.68 5.83 23.93
N LEU A 39 6.82 5.39 23.00
CA LEU A 39 6.62 3.97 22.73
C LEU A 39 7.85 3.33 22.11
N GLN A 40 8.51 4.00 21.15
CA GLN A 40 9.77 3.53 20.56
C GLN A 40 10.88 3.39 21.62
N ASN A 41 10.99 4.35 22.53
CA ASN A 41 11.98 4.26 23.63
C ASN A 41 11.69 3.08 24.58
N LYS A 42 10.41 2.84 24.93
CA LYS A 42 10.02 1.69 25.75
C LYS A 42 10.27 0.36 25.04
N GLU A 43 10.06 0.29 23.73
CA GLU A 43 10.35 -0.89 22.93
C GLU A 43 11.86 -1.21 22.94
N ILE A 44 12.70 -0.18 22.80
CA ILE A 44 14.16 -0.33 22.88
C ILE A 44 14.59 -0.81 24.27
N GLU A 45 14.00 -0.30 25.35
CA GLU A 45 14.29 -0.74 26.71
C GLU A 45 13.87 -2.20 26.95
N LEU A 46 12.71 -2.61 26.47
CA LEU A 46 12.23 -4.00 26.57
C LEU A 46 13.12 -4.95 25.76
N LYS A 47 13.53 -4.56 24.55
CA LYS A 47 14.49 -5.33 23.74
C LYS A 47 15.85 -5.45 24.42
N LYS A 48 16.34 -4.38 25.06
CA LYS A 48 17.59 -4.41 25.86
C LYS A 48 17.46 -5.30 27.11
N ALA A 49 16.31 -5.27 27.79
CA ALA A 49 16.05 -6.12 28.95
C ALA A 49 15.97 -7.60 28.55
N ALA A 50 15.33 -7.90 27.41
CA ALA A 50 15.27 -9.25 26.85
C ALA A 50 16.66 -9.76 26.45
N ALA A 51 17.50 -8.91 25.83
CA ALA A 51 18.87 -9.27 25.44
C ALA A 51 19.77 -9.55 26.66
N LYS A 52 19.54 -8.88 27.80
CA LYS A 52 20.27 -9.15 29.07
C LYS A 52 19.79 -10.43 29.78
N GLY A 53 18.63 -10.98 29.41
CA GLY A 53 18.10 -12.23 29.96
C GLY A 53 18.68 -13.50 29.32
N PHE A 54 19.54 -13.37 28.30
CA PHE A 54 20.09 -14.50 27.54
C PHE A 54 21.62 -14.59 27.71
N SER A 55 22.06 -14.81 28.96
CA SER A 55 23.40 -15.34 29.24
C SER A 55 23.25 -16.56 30.13
N HIS A 56 23.44 -17.72 29.51
CA HIS A 56 23.38 -19.05 30.08
C HIS A 56 24.56 -19.27 31.03
N ASN A 57 24.30 -19.69 32.27
CA ASN A 57 25.30 -20.40 33.07
C ASN A 57 24.77 -21.81 33.31
N GLY A 58 25.27 -22.76 32.52
CA GLY A 58 24.98 -24.18 32.68
C GLY A 58 25.68 -24.72 33.92
N ASN A 59 24.91 -25.31 34.83
CA ASN A 59 25.40 -26.32 35.74
C ASN A 59 24.23 -27.21 36.21
N ASP A 60 23.78 -28.11 35.34
CA ASP A 60 22.84 -29.18 35.67
C ASP A 60 23.57 -30.29 36.45
N LYS A 61 23.63 -30.18 37.78
CA LYS A 61 23.89 -31.30 38.71
C LYS A 61 23.25 -31.08 40.08
N SER A 62 21.92 -31.04 40.16
CA SER A 62 21.25 -31.08 41.47
C SER A 62 19.78 -31.53 41.40
N ASN A 63 19.49 -32.70 40.83
CA ASN A 63 18.14 -33.28 40.97
C ASN A 63 18.07 -34.80 41.16
N THR A 64 19.19 -35.47 41.41
CA THR A 64 19.22 -36.89 41.79
C THR A 64 19.17 -37.10 43.32
N ASP A 65 19.50 -36.08 44.11
CA ASP A 65 19.58 -36.19 45.58
C ASP A 65 18.21 -36.09 46.28
N ASN A 66 17.20 -35.52 45.62
CA ASN A 66 15.85 -35.40 46.18
C ASN A 66 15.00 -36.67 45.99
N LEU A 67 15.32 -37.52 45.00
CA LEU A 67 14.60 -38.79 44.79
C LEU A 67 15.03 -39.86 45.81
N VAL A 68 16.28 -39.81 46.29
CA VAL A 68 16.81 -40.73 47.31
C VAL A 68 16.24 -40.43 48.70
N LYS A 69 15.87 -39.17 48.99
CA LYS A 69 15.25 -38.77 50.26
C LYS A 69 13.78 -39.17 50.40
N ALA A 70 13.10 -39.54 49.32
CA ALA A 70 11.69 -39.96 49.34
C ALA A 70 11.48 -41.43 49.74
N ILE A 71 12.53 -42.23 49.87
CA ILE A 71 12.44 -43.66 50.25
C ILE A 71 12.48 -43.85 51.79
N ALA A 72 12.96 -42.87 52.55
CA ALA A 72 12.99 -42.91 54.01
C ALA A 72 11.72 -42.26 54.59
N GLY A 73 10.66 -43.07 54.73
CA GLY A 73 9.34 -42.64 55.18
C GLY A 73 9.34 -41.87 56.50
N VAL A 74 8.86 -40.62 56.44
CA VAL A 74 8.31 -39.87 57.58
C VAL A 74 7.05 -39.14 57.10
N SER A 75 5.93 -39.55 57.68
CA SER A 75 4.60 -38.99 57.45
C SER A 75 4.49 -37.53 57.92
N VAL A 76 3.96 -36.65 57.07
CA VAL A 76 3.35 -35.38 57.49
C VAL A 76 2.04 -35.19 56.71
N ALA A 77 0.97 -34.93 57.46
CA ALA A 77 -0.43 -34.82 57.02
C ALA A 77 -0.68 -33.73 55.94
N PRO A 78 -1.79 -33.82 55.17
CA PRO A 78 -2.05 -32.90 54.06
C PRO A 78 -2.70 -31.61 54.56
N GLN A 79 -2.05 -30.47 54.36
CA GLN A 79 -2.68 -29.15 54.41
C GLN A 79 -2.94 -28.70 52.97
N GLN A 80 -4.21 -28.78 52.55
CA GLN A 80 -4.69 -28.20 51.30
C GLN A 80 -4.71 -26.67 51.44
N GLY A 81 -3.73 -26.00 50.84
CA GLY A 81 -3.75 -24.56 50.63
C GLY A 81 -3.65 -24.28 49.13
N HIS A 82 -4.78 -24.02 48.46
CA HIS A 82 -4.74 -23.48 47.10
C HIS A 82 -4.13 -22.06 47.17
N PRO A 83 -2.98 -21.80 46.54
CA PRO A 83 -2.42 -20.45 46.53
C PRO A 83 -3.36 -19.57 45.70
N LYS A 84 -4.05 -18.64 46.36
CA LYS A 84 -4.88 -17.64 45.69
C LYS A 84 -3.98 -16.80 44.80
N THR A 85 -4.06 -17.03 43.49
CA THR A 85 -3.32 -16.24 42.49
C THR A 85 -3.57 -14.76 42.72
N SER A 86 -2.49 -13.99 42.89
CA SER A 86 -2.55 -12.54 43.11
C SER A 86 -3.37 -11.85 42.00
N LYS A 87 -4.15 -10.81 42.36
CA LYS A 87 -4.88 -9.96 41.40
C LYS A 87 -3.95 -9.41 40.29
N GLY A 88 -2.65 -9.22 40.58
CA GLY A 88 -1.64 -8.80 39.61
C GLY A 88 -1.24 -9.88 38.60
N ALA A 89 -1.15 -11.14 39.04
CA ALA A 89 -0.87 -12.28 38.16
C ALA A 89 -2.01 -12.49 37.15
N LYS A 90 -3.26 -12.44 37.63
CA LYS A 90 -4.46 -12.59 36.79
C LYS A 90 -4.60 -11.45 35.76
N ARG A 91 -4.12 -10.24 36.07
CA ARG A 91 -4.08 -9.10 35.13
C ARG A 91 -2.98 -9.25 34.06
N ARG A 92 -1.83 -9.83 34.41
CA ARG A 92 -0.73 -10.11 33.48
C ARG A 92 -1.08 -11.24 32.52
N GLU A 93 -1.71 -12.30 33.03
CA GLU A 93 -2.23 -13.42 32.22
C GLU A 93 -3.29 -12.95 31.23
N LYS A 94 -4.29 -12.17 31.66
CA LYS A 94 -5.29 -11.59 30.77
C LYS A 94 -4.68 -10.68 29.68
N ARG A 95 -3.61 -9.94 29.99
CA ARG A 95 -2.88 -9.14 28.97
C ARG A 95 -2.12 -10.03 27.99
N ALA A 96 -1.45 -11.08 28.48
CA ALA A 96 -0.73 -12.02 27.63
C ALA A 96 -1.67 -12.79 26.69
N GLU A 97 -2.84 -13.18 27.18
CA GLU A 97 -3.88 -13.85 26.38
C GLU A 97 -4.47 -12.90 25.31
N GLN A 98 -4.67 -11.61 25.64
CA GLN A 98 -5.06 -10.59 24.67
C GLN A 98 -3.98 -10.30 23.62
N GLU A 99 -2.71 -10.27 24.00
CA GLU A 99 -1.60 -10.12 23.06
C GLU A 99 -1.42 -11.36 22.19
N ALA A 100 -1.57 -12.57 22.74
CA ALA A 100 -1.54 -13.81 21.98
C ALA A 100 -2.71 -13.89 20.99
N ALA A 101 -3.92 -13.54 21.42
CA ALA A 101 -5.09 -13.49 20.53
C ALA A 101 -4.94 -12.43 19.43
N ARG A 102 -4.33 -11.27 19.73
CA ARG A 102 -4.00 -10.27 18.70
C ARG A 102 -2.93 -10.79 17.74
N GLY A 103 -1.88 -11.45 18.26
CA GLY A 103 -0.83 -12.05 17.45
C GLY A 103 -1.35 -13.13 16.51
N GLN A 104 -2.25 -13.99 16.99
CA GLN A 104 -2.91 -15.01 16.18
C GLN A 104 -3.73 -14.40 15.05
N ARG A 105 -4.55 -13.37 15.33
CA ARG A 105 -5.31 -12.65 14.28
C ARG A 105 -4.41 -12.05 13.20
N ILE A 106 -3.33 -11.38 13.62
CA ILE A 106 -2.37 -10.79 12.68
C ILE A 106 -1.71 -11.89 11.83
N GLN A 107 -1.34 -13.02 12.44
CA GLN A 107 -0.72 -14.13 11.72
C GLN A 107 -1.68 -14.78 10.72
N GLU A 108 -2.95 -14.95 11.08
CA GLU A 108 -4.00 -15.46 10.20
C GLU A 108 -4.19 -14.52 9.00
N GLU A 109 -4.32 -13.20 9.22
CA GLU A 109 -4.43 -12.21 8.16
C GLU A 109 -3.21 -12.23 7.21
N GLN A 110 -1.99 -12.30 7.75
CA GLN A 110 -0.77 -12.42 6.94
C GLN A 110 -0.75 -13.71 6.12
N SER A 111 -1.19 -14.84 6.70
CA SER A 111 -1.24 -16.13 6.00
C SER A 111 -2.26 -16.12 4.85
N SER A 112 -3.41 -15.48 5.03
CA SER A 112 -4.42 -15.31 3.99
C SER A 112 -3.87 -14.48 2.82
N ILE A 113 -3.20 -13.35 3.11
CA ILE A 113 -2.58 -12.49 2.10
C ILE A 113 -1.50 -13.26 1.32
N MET A 114 -0.67 -14.05 2.01
CA MET A 114 0.33 -14.89 1.35
C MET A 114 -0.32 -15.94 0.42
N SER A 115 -1.42 -16.54 0.84
CA SER A 115 -2.20 -17.47 0.02
C SER A 115 -2.72 -16.79 -1.25
N ASP A 116 -3.32 -15.61 -1.13
CA ASP A 116 -3.86 -14.87 -2.28
C ASP A 116 -2.77 -14.45 -3.26
N ARG A 117 -1.61 -14.00 -2.76
CA ARG A 117 -0.43 -13.69 -3.60
C ARG A 117 0.06 -14.92 -4.36
N MET A 118 0.14 -16.07 -3.70
CA MET A 118 0.59 -17.32 -4.34
C MET A 118 -0.38 -17.75 -5.46
N ILE A 119 -1.68 -17.70 -5.19
CA ILE A 119 -2.72 -18.02 -6.17
C ILE A 119 -2.64 -17.07 -7.37
N GLU A 120 -2.44 -15.77 -7.14
CA GLU A 120 -2.29 -14.78 -8.22
C GLU A 120 -1.02 -15.04 -9.05
N GLY A 121 0.11 -15.35 -8.40
CA GLY A 121 1.35 -15.74 -9.05
C GLY A 121 1.18 -16.95 -9.98
N GLU A 122 0.54 -18.02 -9.51
CA GLU A 122 0.27 -19.21 -10.32
C GLU A 122 -0.62 -18.93 -11.54
N LYS A 123 -1.57 -18.00 -11.42
CA LYS A 123 -2.40 -17.56 -12.55
C LYS A 123 -1.58 -16.80 -13.58
N PHE A 124 -0.67 -15.93 -13.13
CA PHE A 124 0.24 -15.22 -14.01
C PHE A 124 1.19 -16.17 -14.74
N GLU A 125 1.81 -17.11 -14.04
CA GLU A 125 2.70 -18.09 -14.66
C GLU A 125 1.99 -18.89 -15.74
N ARG A 126 0.77 -19.38 -15.48
CA ARG A 126 -0.03 -20.11 -16.47
C ARG A 126 -0.38 -19.28 -17.70
N LYS A 127 -0.55 -17.96 -17.55
CA LYS A 127 -0.91 -17.05 -18.64
C LYS A 127 0.31 -16.57 -19.44
N LEU A 128 1.39 -16.19 -18.76
CA LEU A 128 2.54 -15.53 -19.36
C LEU A 128 3.59 -16.52 -19.90
N LYS A 129 3.79 -17.66 -19.23
CA LYS A 129 4.79 -18.65 -19.65
C LYS A 129 4.55 -19.19 -21.07
N PRO A 130 3.30 -19.54 -21.48
CA PRO A 130 3.04 -19.97 -22.86
C PRO A 130 3.25 -18.87 -23.90
N LEU A 131 3.17 -17.61 -23.48
CA LEU A 131 3.41 -16.43 -24.34
C LEU A 131 4.89 -16.03 -24.39
N GLY A 132 5.76 -16.75 -23.67
CA GLY A 132 7.17 -16.41 -23.57
C GLY A 132 7.42 -15.14 -22.76
N PHE A 133 6.61 -14.84 -21.75
CA PHE A 133 6.76 -13.67 -20.90
C PHE A 133 6.97 -14.04 -19.42
N THR A 134 7.62 -13.16 -18.69
CA THR A 134 7.82 -13.25 -17.24
C THR A 134 7.69 -11.87 -16.59
N ILE A 135 7.47 -11.85 -15.27
CA ILE A 135 7.21 -10.64 -14.49
C ILE A 135 8.49 -10.18 -13.80
N LYS A 136 8.81 -8.89 -13.93
CA LYS A 136 9.82 -8.20 -13.14
C LYS A 136 9.14 -7.44 -12.03
N GLU A 137 9.46 -7.80 -10.78
CA GLU A 137 8.93 -7.09 -9.62
C GLU A 137 9.46 -5.65 -9.57
N ILE A 138 8.53 -4.70 -9.44
CA ILE A 138 8.80 -3.28 -9.22
C ILE A 138 8.65 -2.98 -7.73
N LYS A 139 9.35 -1.94 -7.26
CA LYS A 139 9.29 -1.55 -5.86
C LYS A 139 7.84 -1.23 -5.45
N PRO A 140 7.31 -1.82 -4.35
CA PRO A 140 5.94 -1.58 -3.87
C PRO A 140 5.83 -0.21 -3.19
N ASN A 141 5.71 0.84 -4.01
CA ASN A 141 5.42 2.19 -3.56
C ASN A 141 4.37 2.82 -4.49
N GLY A 142 3.91 4.02 -4.15
CA GLY A 142 2.91 4.72 -4.95
C GLY A 142 3.35 5.09 -6.37
N HIS A 143 4.61 4.86 -6.77
CA HIS A 143 5.11 5.10 -8.12
C HIS A 143 5.17 3.84 -8.98
N CYS A 144 4.65 2.70 -8.52
CA CYS A 144 4.81 1.41 -9.20
C CYS A 144 4.36 1.42 -10.67
N LEU A 145 3.20 2.00 -10.99
CA LEU A 145 2.71 2.13 -12.37
C LEU A 145 3.71 2.84 -13.27
N TYR A 146 4.14 4.04 -12.88
CA TYR A 146 5.08 4.84 -13.66
C TYR A 146 6.46 4.19 -13.78
N ARG A 147 6.93 3.54 -12.72
CA ARG A 147 8.19 2.79 -12.72
C ARG A 147 8.13 1.55 -13.61
N ALA A 148 6.98 0.88 -13.67
CA ALA A 148 6.78 -0.25 -14.57
C ALA A 148 6.78 0.20 -16.03
N VAL A 149 6.15 1.35 -16.33
CA VAL A 149 6.18 1.99 -17.67
C VAL A 149 7.61 2.44 -18.04
N GLU A 150 8.31 3.13 -17.15
CA GLU A 150 9.72 3.52 -17.31
C GLU A 150 10.61 2.31 -17.61
N ASP A 151 10.44 1.21 -16.87
CA ASP A 151 11.19 -0.03 -17.09
C ASP A 151 10.91 -0.61 -18.48
N GLN A 152 9.65 -0.66 -18.91
CA GLN A 152 9.27 -1.10 -20.26
C GLN A 152 9.85 -0.19 -21.36
N LEU A 153 9.84 1.12 -21.17
CA LEU A 153 10.42 2.07 -22.12
C LEU A 153 11.95 1.91 -22.21
N SER A 154 12.61 1.60 -21.10
CA SER A 154 14.04 1.31 -21.07
C SER A 154 14.39 0.06 -21.88
N LEU A 155 13.56 -0.99 -21.80
CA LEU A 155 13.73 -2.22 -22.58
C LEU A 155 13.60 -1.97 -24.09
N GLN A 156 12.70 -1.09 -24.49
CA GLN A 156 12.49 -0.74 -25.90
C GLN A 156 13.59 0.18 -26.46
N SER A 157 14.27 0.93 -25.59
CA SER A 157 15.23 1.98 -25.97
C SER A 157 16.70 1.59 -25.71
N GLY A 158 16.99 0.30 -25.55
CA GLY A 158 18.37 -0.20 -25.41
C GLY A 158 18.98 -0.03 -24.02
N GLY A 159 18.15 0.03 -22.97
CA GLY A 159 18.59 0.03 -21.57
C GLY A 159 18.53 1.40 -20.88
N SER A 160 18.13 2.46 -21.58
CA SER A 160 17.90 3.79 -20.99
C SER A 160 16.51 4.28 -21.37
N SER A 161 15.67 4.54 -20.36
CA SER A 161 14.34 5.10 -20.61
C SER A 161 14.47 6.55 -21.12
N PRO A 162 13.72 6.96 -22.16
CA PRO A 162 13.64 8.35 -22.57
C PRO A 162 12.99 9.26 -21.52
N TYR A 163 12.23 8.69 -20.58
CA TYR A 163 11.50 9.42 -19.54
C TYR A 163 11.67 8.75 -18.18
N ALA A 164 11.95 9.54 -17.15
CA ALA A 164 11.89 9.11 -15.76
C ALA A 164 10.43 9.00 -15.27
N TYR A 165 10.20 8.25 -14.19
CA TYR A 165 8.84 8.09 -13.66
C TYR A 165 8.17 9.42 -13.24
N GLN A 166 8.93 10.45 -12.85
CA GLN A 166 8.40 11.79 -12.59
C GLN A 166 7.90 12.46 -13.87
N GLU A 167 8.69 12.41 -14.95
CA GLU A 167 8.29 12.99 -16.24
C GLU A 167 7.02 12.30 -16.76
N LEU A 168 6.91 10.98 -16.57
CA LEU A 168 5.69 10.25 -16.93
C LEU A 168 4.46 10.71 -16.14
N ARG A 169 4.61 11.09 -14.86
CA ARG A 169 3.52 11.66 -14.05
C ARG A 169 3.06 13.00 -14.58
N GLU A 170 4.01 13.88 -14.84
CA GLU A 170 3.76 15.22 -15.40
C GLU A 170 3.09 15.10 -16.78
N MET A 171 3.58 14.19 -17.63
CA MET A 171 2.99 13.92 -18.95
C MET A 171 1.55 13.43 -18.84
N ALA A 172 1.27 12.50 -17.92
CA ALA A 172 -0.09 11.98 -17.69
C ALA A 172 -1.03 13.11 -17.24
N ALA A 173 -0.66 13.85 -16.19
CA ALA A 173 -1.44 14.96 -15.66
C ALA A 173 -1.68 16.06 -16.70
N ALA A 174 -0.64 16.47 -17.42
CA ALA A 174 -0.74 17.49 -18.48
C ALA A 174 -1.70 17.06 -19.61
N TYR A 175 -1.67 15.78 -20.00
CA TYR A 175 -2.56 15.27 -21.03
C TYR A 175 -4.01 15.18 -20.56
N MET A 176 -4.23 14.70 -19.33
CA MET A 176 -5.55 14.63 -18.71
C MET A 176 -6.18 16.02 -18.61
N ARG A 177 -5.44 17.04 -18.17
CA ARG A 177 -5.92 18.44 -18.14
C ARG A 177 -6.30 18.95 -19.53
N LYS A 178 -5.44 18.70 -20.52
CA LYS A 178 -5.66 19.18 -21.90
C LYS A 178 -6.90 18.53 -22.55
N HIS A 179 -7.24 17.31 -22.16
CA HIS A 179 -8.35 16.55 -22.73
C HIS A 179 -9.40 16.22 -21.65
N ALA A 180 -9.64 17.15 -20.70
CA ALA A 180 -10.46 16.90 -19.52
C ALA A 180 -11.85 16.30 -19.83
N SER A 181 -12.47 16.67 -20.95
CA SER A 181 -13.76 16.12 -21.40
C SER A 181 -13.78 14.60 -21.52
N ASP A 182 -12.64 14.00 -21.87
CA ASP A 182 -12.53 12.57 -22.17
C ASP A 182 -12.31 11.76 -20.89
N PHE A 183 -11.78 12.40 -19.83
CA PHE A 183 -11.45 11.78 -18.56
C PHE A 183 -12.49 12.07 -17.47
N LEU A 184 -13.13 13.24 -17.49
CA LEU A 184 -14.10 13.68 -16.48
C LEU A 184 -15.23 12.68 -16.21
N PRO A 185 -15.88 12.04 -17.22
CA PRO A 185 -16.93 11.06 -16.96
C PRO A 185 -16.45 9.87 -16.11
N PHE A 186 -15.23 9.39 -16.38
CA PHE A 186 -14.63 8.26 -15.66
C PHE A 186 -14.15 8.69 -14.27
N PHE A 187 -13.48 9.85 -14.17
CA PHE A 187 -13.06 10.43 -12.91
C PHE A 187 -14.24 10.62 -11.95
N LEU A 188 -15.36 11.17 -12.43
CA LEU A 188 -16.56 11.32 -11.63
C LEU A 188 -17.17 9.98 -11.23
N SER A 189 -17.14 8.96 -12.10
CA SER A 189 -17.68 7.65 -11.73
C SER A 189 -16.89 6.96 -10.61
N GLU A 190 -15.56 7.16 -10.56
CA GLU A 190 -14.67 6.56 -9.56
C GLU A 190 -14.62 7.39 -8.26
N ASN A 191 -14.81 8.71 -8.35
CA ASN A 191 -14.66 9.66 -7.23
C ASN A 191 -15.98 10.32 -6.81
N ALA A 192 -17.14 9.81 -7.25
CA ALA A 192 -18.47 10.29 -6.84
C ALA A 192 -18.82 9.87 -5.41
N ILE A 193 -18.03 10.30 -4.44
CA ILE A 193 -18.37 10.23 -3.02
C ILE A 193 -17.87 11.52 -2.40
N ASP A 194 -18.75 12.54 -2.38
CA ASP A 194 -18.90 13.51 -1.29
C ASP A 194 -19.91 14.57 -1.74
N GLY A 195 -21.16 14.38 -1.32
CA GLY A 195 -22.30 15.26 -1.61
C GLY A 195 -22.34 16.54 -0.78
N ASP A 196 -21.20 17.02 -0.29
CA ASP A 196 -21.12 18.15 0.66
C ASP A 196 -19.96 19.13 0.37
N SER A 197 -19.28 18.99 -0.77
CA SER A 197 -18.28 19.97 -1.24
C SER A 197 -18.87 20.86 -2.33
N ASP A 198 -18.84 22.18 -2.11
CA ASP A 198 -19.23 23.23 -3.06
C ASP A 198 -18.33 23.29 -4.32
N GLU A 199 -17.26 22.49 -4.38
CA GLU A 199 -16.33 22.48 -5.51
C GLU A 199 -16.95 21.83 -6.75
N SER A 200 -16.75 22.49 -7.89
CA SER A 200 -17.18 21.98 -9.17
C SER A 200 -16.42 20.70 -9.55
N PRO A 201 -17.03 19.80 -10.35
CA PRO A 201 -16.35 18.65 -10.95
C PRO A 201 -15.00 18.96 -11.61
N ALA A 202 -14.89 20.14 -12.24
CA ALA A 202 -13.69 20.58 -12.92
C ALA A 202 -12.57 20.96 -11.95
N GLU A 203 -12.89 21.61 -10.83
CA GLU A 203 -11.91 21.95 -9.78
C GLU A 203 -11.37 20.69 -9.11
N LYS A 204 -12.25 19.73 -8.78
CA LYS A 204 -11.83 18.43 -8.21
C LYS A 204 -10.92 17.65 -9.16
N PHE A 205 -11.23 17.68 -10.46
CA PHE A 205 -10.40 17.03 -11.47
C PHE A 205 -9.03 17.72 -11.64
N GLU A 206 -8.99 19.05 -11.56
CA GLU A 206 -7.73 19.80 -11.59
C GLU A 206 -6.86 19.47 -10.37
N ASP A 207 -7.45 19.37 -9.18
CA ASP A 207 -6.72 18.98 -7.98
C ASP A 207 -6.23 17.53 -8.04
N TYR A 208 -7.03 16.62 -8.59
CA TYR A 208 -6.58 15.26 -8.91
C TYR A 208 -5.35 15.28 -9.85
N CYS A 209 -5.37 16.07 -10.92
CA CYS A 209 -4.21 16.18 -11.81
C CYS A 209 -2.97 16.73 -11.09
N LYS A 210 -3.13 17.68 -10.16
CA LYS A 210 -2.02 18.18 -9.31
C LYS A 210 -1.49 17.09 -8.38
N GLU A 211 -2.34 16.25 -7.81
CA GLU A 211 -1.91 15.14 -6.97
C GLU A 211 -1.13 14.09 -7.79
N VAL A 212 -1.62 13.77 -8.98
CA VAL A 212 -0.99 12.82 -9.90
C VAL A 212 0.45 13.22 -10.24
N GLU A 213 0.70 14.51 -10.50
CA GLU A 213 2.03 15.01 -10.83
C GLU A 213 2.94 15.21 -9.61
N SER A 214 2.40 15.65 -8.47
CA SER A 214 3.22 16.15 -7.34
C SER A 214 3.50 15.13 -6.24
N ILE A 215 2.64 14.14 -6.04
CA ILE A 215 2.75 13.18 -4.94
C ILE A 215 2.81 11.73 -5.43
N ALA A 216 3.09 10.82 -4.50
CA ALA A 216 3.09 9.38 -4.77
C ALA A 216 1.65 8.80 -4.81
N ALA A 217 0.70 9.51 -5.42
CA ALA A 217 -0.65 9.01 -5.68
C ALA A 217 -0.57 7.77 -6.56
N TRP A 218 -1.36 6.75 -6.23
CA TRP A 218 -1.43 5.52 -7.01
C TRP A 218 -2.11 5.83 -8.33
N GLY A 219 -1.51 5.38 -9.44
CA GLY A 219 -2.14 5.53 -10.75
C GLY A 219 -2.97 4.31 -11.10
N GLY A 220 -3.88 4.48 -12.05
CA GLY A 220 -4.71 3.42 -12.60
C GLY A 220 -5.05 3.66 -14.06
N GLN A 221 -6.32 3.46 -14.39
CA GLN A 221 -6.83 3.47 -15.76
C GLN A 221 -6.66 4.83 -16.43
N LEU A 222 -6.94 5.93 -15.71
CA LEU A 222 -6.87 7.29 -16.25
C LEU A 222 -5.44 7.64 -16.68
N GLU A 223 -4.47 7.35 -15.83
CA GLU A 223 -3.05 7.60 -16.10
C GLU A 223 -2.55 6.77 -17.27
N LEU A 224 -2.93 5.48 -17.34
CA LEU A 224 -2.53 4.60 -18.45
C LEU A 224 -3.16 5.02 -19.76
N GLY A 225 -4.42 5.47 -19.75
CA GLY A 225 -5.08 6.05 -20.91
C GLY A 225 -4.36 7.31 -21.40
N ALA A 226 -4.00 8.21 -20.50
CA ALA A 226 -3.22 9.40 -20.84
C ALA A 226 -1.82 9.04 -21.41
N LEU A 227 -1.09 8.17 -20.72
CA LEU A 227 0.26 7.75 -21.11
C LEU A 227 0.29 7.05 -22.48
N THR A 228 -0.75 6.27 -22.79
CA THR A 228 -0.92 5.63 -24.10
C THR A 228 -0.84 6.65 -25.24
N HIS A 229 -1.57 7.78 -25.11
CA HIS A 229 -1.57 8.84 -26.11
C HIS A 229 -0.31 9.71 -26.06
N CYS A 230 0.20 10.02 -24.86
CA CYS A 230 1.44 10.80 -24.71
C CYS A 230 2.64 10.12 -25.35
N LEU A 231 2.80 8.82 -25.10
CA LEU A 231 3.92 8.03 -25.59
C LEU A 231 3.68 7.52 -27.01
N ARG A 232 2.43 7.57 -27.51
CA ARG A 232 1.98 6.93 -28.76
C ARG A 232 2.37 5.47 -28.79
N LYS A 233 2.04 4.75 -27.72
CA LYS A 233 2.43 3.36 -27.48
C LYS A 233 1.22 2.53 -27.13
N HIS A 234 1.20 1.31 -27.66
CA HIS A 234 0.25 0.29 -27.26
C HIS A 234 0.60 -0.25 -25.86
N ILE A 235 -0.40 -0.38 -24.98
CA ILE A 235 -0.24 -0.92 -23.62
C ILE A 235 -1.09 -2.17 -23.44
N MET A 236 -0.47 -3.26 -23.01
CA MET A 236 -1.13 -4.50 -22.59
C MET A 236 -0.95 -4.70 -21.10
N ILE A 237 -2.04 -4.90 -20.37
CA ILE A 237 -2.03 -5.12 -18.93
C ILE A 237 -2.62 -6.50 -18.66
N TYR A 238 -1.79 -7.40 -18.14
CA TYR A 238 -2.23 -8.72 -17.75
C TYR A 238 -2.74 -8.71 -16.31
N SER A 239 -3.85 -9.39 -16.04
CA SER A 239 -4.31 -9.62 -14.66
C SER A 239 -4.53 -11.11 -14.38
N GLY A 240 -4.26 -11.52 -13.14
CA GLY A 240 -4.57 -12.87 -12.67
C GLY A 240 -6.05 -13.05 -12.31
N SER A 241 -6.73 -11.99 -11.86
CA SER A 241 -8.09 -12.07 -11.30
C SER A 241 -9.14 -11.35 -12.15
N PHE A 242 -8.72 -10.49 -13.07
CA PHE A 242 -9.58 -9.73 -13.98
C PHE A 242 -9.24 -10.05 -15.43
N PRO A 243 -10.11 -9.68 -16.38
CA PRO A 243 -9.76 -9.68 -17.80
C PRO A 243 -8.51 -8.83 -18.07
N ASP A 244 -7.76 -9.20 -19.09
CA ASP A 244 -6.63 -8.40 -19.55
C ASP A 244 -7.15 -7.12 -20.20
N VAL A 245 -6.41 -6.02 -20.02
CA VAL A 245 -6.79 -4.71 -20.54
C VAL A 245 -5.82 -4.32 -21.65
N GLU A 246 -6.36 -3.97 -22.80
CA GLU A 246 -5.63 -3.52 -23.99
C GLU A 246 -5.98 -2.04 -24.25
N MET A 247 -4.97 -1.18 -24.39
CA MET A 247 -5.12 0.25 -24.65
C MET A 247 -4.21 0.70 -25.80
N GLY A 248 -4.66 1.71 -26.56
CA GLY A 248 -3.85 2.30 -27.63
C GLY A 248 -3.66 1.37 -28.82
N ILE A 249 -4.73 0.65 -29.19
CA ILE A 249 -4.73 -0.29 -30.32
C ILE A 249 -4.29 0.41 -31.60
N GLU A 250 -4.63 1.69 -31.75
CA GLU A 250 -4.20 2.57 -32.85
C GLU A 250 -2.69 2.80 -32.92
N TYR A 251 -1.96 2.53 -31.82
CA TYR A 251 -0.50 2.63 -31.74
C TYR A 251 0.18 1.25 -31.80
N LYS A 252 -0.57 0.20 -32.08
CA LYS A 252 -0.03 -1.14 -32.29
C LYS A 252 0.69 -1.15 -33.64
N SER A 253 2.01 -1.30 -33.62
CA SER A 253 2.81 -1.37 -34.84
C SER A 253 2.43 -2.61 -35.66
N ASP A 254 1.87 -2.42 -36.86
CA ASP A 254 1.43 -3.47 -37.79
C ASP A 254 2.60 -4.13 -38.57
N GLY A 255 3.82 -4.00 -38.07
CA GLY A 255 5.04 -4.42 -38.75
C GLY A 255 5.39 -5.87 -38.46
N GLY A 256 4.97 -6.78 -39.35
CA GLY A 256 5.40 -8.17 -39.33
C GLY A 256 6.91 -8.33 -39.42
N CYS A 257 7.57 -8.61 -38.30
CA CYS A 257 8.81 -9.37 -38.14
C CYS A 257 9.26 -9.28 -36.67
N SER A 258 9.12 -10.37 -35.90
CA SER A 258 9.86 -10.79 -34.69
C SER A 258 10.42 -9.77 -33.68
N SER A 259 9.82 -8.58 -33.52
CA SER A 259 10.23 -7.67 -32.45
C SER A 259 9.03 -7.07 -31.77
N SER A 260 8.70 -7.67 -30.63
CA SER A 260 7.77 -7.24 -29.59
C SER A 260 8.09 -5.87 -28.97
N THR A 261 8.80 -4.98 -29.67
CA THR A 261 9.48 -3.78 -29.17
C THR A 261 8.61 -2.52 -29.13
N GLY A 262 7.38 -2.58 -29.64
CA GLY A 262 6.46 -1.44 -29.61
C GLY A 262 5.49 -1.40 -28.43
N THR A 263 5.16 -2.56 -27.85
CA THR A 263 4.11 -2.68 -26.82
C THR A 263 4.70 -2.64 -25.42
N ILE A 264 4.16 -1.76 -24.58
CA ILE A 264 4.41 -1.73 -23.14
C ILE A 264 3.56 -2.84 -22.51
N ARG A 265 4.19 -3.78 -21.81
CA ARG A 265 3.51 -4.89 -21.14
C ARG A 265 3.65 -4.75 -19.63
N LEU A 266 2.50 -4.72 -18.96
CA LEU A 266 2.39 -4.58 -17.51
C LEU A 266 1.65 -5.79 -16.94
N SER A 267 1.85 -6.07 -15.65
CA SER A 267 0.99 -6.99 -14.90
C SER A 267 0.38 -6.25 -13.72
N TYR A 268 -0.93 -6.40 -13.56
CA TYR A 268 -1.74 -5.80 -12.52
C TYR A 268 -2.11 -6.83 -11.46
N HIS A 269 -1.61 -6.62 -10.24
CA HIS A 269 -1.76 -7.51 -9.11
C HIS A 269 -2.66 -6.87 -8.06
N LYS A 270 -3.72 -7.57 -7.66
CA LYS A 270 -4.60 -7.06 -6.59
C LYS A 270 -4.06 -7.42 -5.20
N HIS A 271 -3.35 -8.55 -5.08
CA HIS A 271 -2.92 -9.11 -3.81
C HIS A 271 -1.39 -9.31 -3.74
N ALA A 272 -0.61 -8.64 -4.60
CA ALA A 272 0.85 -8.75 -4.58
C ALA A 272 1.46 -8.34 -3.23
N PHE A 273 0.87 -7.35 -2.57
CA PHE A 273 1.34 -6.83 -1.29
C PHE A 273 0.17 -6.58 -0.34
N GLY A 274 0.43 -6.59 0.96
CA GLY A 274 -0.61 -6.32 1.98
C GLY A 274 -1.21 -4.91 1.91
N LEU A 275 -0.65 -4.02 1.09
CA LEU A 275 -1.19 -2.68 0.83
C LEU A 275 -2.18 -2.67 -0.35
N GLY A 276 -2.37 -3.77 -1.08
CA GLY A 276 -3.33 -3.87 -2.18
C GLY A 276 -2.69 -3.82 -3.56
N GLU A 277 -3.25 -2.98 -4.43
CA GLU A 277 -3.03 -2.96 -5.87
C GLU A 277 -1.59 -2.59 -6.26
N HIS A 278 -1.06 -3.25 -7.30
CA HIS A 278 0.31 -3.05 -7.73
C HIS A 278 0.54 -3.37 -9.20
N TYR A 279 1.44 -2.60 -9.82
CA TYR A 279 1.87 -2.80 -11.20
C TYR A 279 3.33 -3.26 -11.27
N ASN A 280 3.56 -4.31 -12.05
CA ASN A 280 4.87 -4.85 -12.37
C ASN A 280 5.14 -4.78 -13.88
N SER A 281 6.41 -4.82 -14.25
CA SER A 281 6.86 -4.83 -15.66
C SER A 281 6.85 -6.27 -16.20
N VAL A 282 6.46 -6.48 -17.46
CA VAL A 282 6.41 -7.82 -18.09
C VAL A 282 7.38 -7.86 -19.27
N PHE A 283 8.32 -8.80 -19.26
CA PHE A 283 9.39 -8.87 -20.25
C PHE A 283 9.44 -10.23 -20.96
N PRO A 284 9.96 -10.30 -22.19
CA PRO A 284 10.20 -11.56 -22.88
C PRO A 284 11.13 -12.47 -22.07
N ASP A 285 10.74 -13.73 -21.88
CA ASP A 285 11.59 -14.73 -21.25
C ASP A 285 12.69 -15.15 -22.24
N LEU A 286 13.91 -14.67 -22.00
CA LEU A 286 15.08 -14.96 -22.83
C LEU A 286 15.49 -16.44 -22.81
N ASN A 287 14.90 -17.26 -21.94
CA ASN A 287 15.18 -18.70 -21.85
C ASN A 287 14.28 -19.55 -22.77
N ILE A 288 13.31 -18.96 -23.46
CA ILE A 288 12.44 -19.66 -24.40
C ILE A 288 12.94 -19.36 -25.82
N GLN A 289 14.05 -20.00 -26.21
CA GLN A 289 14.39 -20.17 -27.62
C GLN A 289 13.51 -21.29 -28.17
N VAL A 290 12.58 -20.94 -29.05
CA VAL A 290 11.87 -21.89 -29.92
C VAL A 290 12.71 -22.16 -31.15
#